data_AF-A0A9D9QG77-F1
#
_entry.id   AF-A0A9D9QG77-F1
#
_cell.length_a   1.000
_cell.length_b   1.000
_cell.length_c   1.000
_cell.angle_alpha   90.00
_cell.angle_beta   90.00
_cell.angle_gamma   90.00
#
_symmetry.space_group_name_H-M   'P 1'
#
loop_
_entity.id
_entity.type
_entity.pdbx_description
1 polymer ?
#
loop_
_entity_poly.entity_id
_entity_poly.type
_entity_poly.pdbx_seq_one_letter_code
_entity_poly.pdbx_strand_id
1 'polypeptide(L)'
;MTTKVNIIDQHLENQDWLKRLDFYKEEIAILKERLDEVTGKNNAPDFLKDVEHFQNQFIVQRNNIDELGHSIKMNEQSLVKEVNANPIAVDHRKVENHETEADFITYFEKNFAELRTDYNKFLSKWM
;
A
#
# COMPACT_ATOMS: atom_id res chain seq x y z
N MET A 1 11.42 22.74 -1.66
CA MET A 1 10.47 23.86 -1.63
C MET A 1 9.13 23.24 -1.32
N THR A 2 8.54 23.45 -0.15
CA THR A 2 7.28 22.77 0.15
C THR A 2 6.14 23.39 -0.64
N THR A 3 5.65 22.62 -1.62
CA THR A 3 4.49 23.00 -2.42
C THR A 3 3.29 23.15 -1.49
N LYS A 4 2.43 24.14 -1.73
CA LYS A 4 1.25 24.39 -0.91
C LYS A 4 0.03 23.90 -1.67
N VAL A 5 -0.62 22.85 -1.19
CA VAL A 5 -1.76 22.17 -1.85
C VAL A 5 -3.07 22.53 -1.15
N ASN A 6 -4.19 22.55 -1.88
CA ASN A 6 -5.51 22.77 -1.31
C ASN A 6 -5.86 21.66 -0.31
N ILE A 7 -6.52 21.99 0.80
CA ILE A 7 -6.98 21.01 1.79
C ILE A 7 -7.93 19.97 1.17
N ILE A 8 -8.80 20.40 0.25
CA ILE A 8 -9.75 19.50 -0.43
C ILE A 8 -8.99 18.51 -1.31
N ASP A 9 -8.01 18.98 -2.08
CA ASP A 9 -7.19 18.12 -2.94
C ASP A 9 -6.42 17.09 -2.10
N GLN A 10 -5.80 17.52 -1.00
CA GLN A 10 -5.09 16.63 -0.08
C GLN A 10 -6.02 15.59 0.57
N HIS A 11 -7.24 15.99 0.95
CA HIS A 11 -8.25 15.08 1.48
C HIS A 11 -8.63 14.01 0.43
N LEU A 12 -8.93 14.43 -0.79
CA LEU A 12 -9.30 13.51 -1.88
C LEU A 12 -8.17 12.53 -2.19
N GLU A 13 -6.93 13.01 -2.19
CA GLU A 13 -5.73 12.20 -2.41
C GLU A 13 -5.54 11.16 -1.29
N ASN A 14 -5.65 11.57 -0.01
CA ASN A 14 -5.60 10.65 1.13
C ASN A 14 -6.67 9.54 1.02
N GLN A 15 -7.90 9.89 0.62
CA GLN A 15 -8.97 8.91 0.43
C GLN A 15 -8.70 7.95 -0.73
N ASP A 16 -8.12 8.44 -1.82
CA ASP A 16 -7.71 7.59 -2.95
C ASP A 16 -6.62 6.60 -2.53
N TRP A 17 -5.60 7.08 -1.84
CA TRP A 17 -4.51 6.26 -1.33
C TRP A 17 -4.98 5.16 -0.38
N LEU A 18 -5.89 5.47 0.55
CA LEU A 18 -6.47 4.46 1.44
C LEU A 18 -7.19 3.35 0.68
N LYS A 19 -7.94 3.69 -0.37
CA LYS A 19 -8.61 2.69 -1.23
C LYS A 19 -7.61 1.82 -1.98
N ARG A 20 -6.52 2.40 -2.49
CA ARG A 20 -5.45 1.64 -3.14
C ARG A 20 -4.81 0.66 -2.16
N LEU A 21 -4.51 1.11 -0.94
CA LEU A 21 -3.94 0.26 0.11
C LEU A 21 -4.85 -0.92 0.47
N ASP A 22 -6.17 -0.69 0.55
CA ASP A 22 -7.15 -1.76 0.77
C ASP A 22 -7.18 -2.75 -0.40
N PHE A 23 -7.12 -2.27 -1.65
CA PHE A 23 -6.99 -3.12 -2.82
C PHE A 23 -5.74 -4.03 -2.75
N TYR A 24 -4.57 -3.47 -2.43
CA TYR A 24 -3.34 -4.26 -2.30
C TYR A 24 -3.40 -5.27 -1.15
N LYS A 25 -4.11 -4.95 -0.06
CA LYS A 25 -4.34 -5.88 1.04
C LYS A 25 -5.16 -7.08 0.60
N GLU A 26 -6.24 -6.85 -0.15
CA GLU A 26 -7.07 -7.92 -0.72
C GLU A 26 -6.26 -8.76 -1.71
N GLU A 27 -5.44 -8.12 -2.54
CA GLU A 27 -4.58 -8.83 -3.47
C GLU A 27 -3.57 -9.74 -2.76
N ILE A 28 -2.92 -9.27 -1.70
CA ILE A 28 -2.03 -10.12 -0.88
C ILE A 28 -2.78 -11.35 -0.36
N ALA A 29 -4.04 -11.21 0.04
CA ALA A 29 -4.84 -12.36 0.51
C ALA A 29 -5.03 -13.39 -0.62
N ILE A 30 -5.39 -12.94 -1.83
CA ILE A 30 -5.55 -13.80 -3.01
C ILE A 30 -4.22 -14.50 -3.38
N LEU A 31 -3.10 -13.77 -3.35
CA LEU A 31 -1.78 -14.34 -3.65
C LEU A 31 -1.36 -15.39 -2.60
N LYS A 32 -1.74 -15.20 -1.33
CA LYS A 32 -1.52 -16.21 -0.28
C LYS A 32 -2.34 -17.47 -0.52
N GLU A 33 -3.63 -17.34 -0.77
CA GLU A 33 -4.51 -18.49 -1.07
C GLU A 33 -3.97 -19.31 -2.25
N ARG A 34 -3.56 -18.63 -3.32
CA ARG A 34 -2.96 -19.28 -4.49
C ARG A 34 -1.62 -19.95 -4.19
N LEU A 35 -0.81 -19.38 -3.29
CA LEU A 35 0.45 -20.00 -2.87
C LEU A 35 0.16 -21.31 -2.11
N ASP A 36 -0.79 -21.29 -1.19
CA ASP A 36 -1.19 -22.45 -0.39
C ASP A 36 -1.72 -23.60 -1.27
N GLU A 37 -2.48 -23.29 -2.32
CA GLU A 37 -2.96 -24.28 -3.30
C GLU A 37 -1.85 -25.04 -4.02
N VAL A 38 -0.74 -24.36 -4.35
CA VAL A 38 0.41 -24.97 -5.02
C VAL A 38 1.28 -25.73 -4.01
N THR A 39 1.39 -25.22 -2.78
CA THR A 39 2.18 -25.88 -1.72
C THR A 39 1.64 -27.25 -1.33
N GLY A 40 0.32 -27.45 -1.39
CA GLY A 40 -0.28 -28.76 -1.10
C GLY A 40 0.11 -29.89 -2.06
N LYS A 41 0.73 -29.58 -3.22
CA LYS A 41 1.00 -30.54 -4.30
C LYS A 41 2.49 -30.83 -4.52
N ASN A 42 3.41 -30.10 -3.86
CA ASN A 42 4.84 -30.17 -4.15
C ASN A 42 5.70 -30.05 -2.87
N ASN A 43 6.67 -30.96 -2.72
CA ASN A 43 7.60 -31.02 -1.58
C ASN A 43 9.07 -30.87 -2.00
N ALA A 44 9.35 -30.41 -3.22
CA ALA A 44 10.73 -30.21 -3.66
C ALA A 44 11.42 -29.14 -2.78
N PRO A 45 12.68 -29.36 -2.32
CA PRO A 45 13.36 -28.40 -1.45
C PRO A 45 13.47 -26.99 -2.04
N ASP A 46 13.77 -26.87 -3.33
CA ASP A 46 13.85 -25.59 -4.03
C ASP A 46 12.49 -24.88 -4.08
N PHE A 47 11.41 -25.65 -4.24
CA PHE A 47 10.05 -25.12 -4.23
C PHE A 47 9.69 -24.57 -2.85
N LEU A 48 9.97 -25.32 -1.77
CA LEU A 48 9.66 -24.89 -0.41
C LEU A 48 10.43 -23.62 -0.02
N LYS A 49 11.66 -23.47 -0.51
CA LYS A 49 12.46 -22.24 -0.32
C LYS A 49 11.81 -21.03 -1.00
N ASP A 50 11.33 -21.19 -2.23
CA ASP A 50 10.61 -20.13 -2.96
C ASP A 50 9.28 -19.79 -2.24
N VAL A 51 8.56 -20.79 -1.73
CA VAL A 51 7.33 -20.58 -0.93
C VAL A 51 7.61 -19.73 0.31
N GLU A 52 8.62 -20.09 1.10
CA GLU A 52 9.00 -19.32 2.29
C GLU A 52 9.41 -17.88 1.93
N HIS A 53 10.13 -17.70 0.82
CA HIS A 53 10.47 -16.38 0.31
C HIS A 53 9.22 -15.52 0.06
N PHE A 54 8.22 -16.03 -0.67
CA PHE A 54 7.00 -15.28 -0.96
C PHE A 54 6.14 -15.05 0.28
N GLN A 55 6.03 -16.02 1.20
CA GLN A 55 5.33 -15.83 2.47
C GLN A 55 5.92 -14.67 3.27
N ASN A 56 7.26 -14.61 3.37
CA ASN A 56 7.95 -13.52 4.04
C ASN A 56 7.72 -12.18 3.33
N GLN A 57 7.80 -12.14 2.00
CA GLN A 57 7.51 -10.93 1.22
C GLN A 57 6.08 -10.43 1.46
N PHE A 58 5.09 -11.32 1.48
CA PHE A 58 3.70 -10.94 1.75
C PHE A 58 3.50 -10.36 3.16
N ILE A 59 4.23 -10.87 4.17
CA ILE A 59 4.20 -10.30 5.52
C ILE A 59 4.80 -8.89 5.52
N VAL A 60 5.97 -8.70 4.89
CA VAL A 60 6.63 -7.40 4.78
C VAL A 60 5.74 -6.39 4.07
N GLN A 61 5.17 -6.74 2.91
CA GLN A 61 4.28 -5.83 2.19
C GLN A 61 3.01 -5.52 2.99
N ARG A 62 2.48 -6.47 3.75
CA ARG A 62 1.31 -6.22 4.59
C ARG A 62 1.61 -5.23 5.71
N ASN A 63 2.77 -5.34 6.34
CA ASN A 63 3.22 -4.39 7.36
C ASN A 63 3.40 -2.99 6.76
N ASN A 64 4.03 -2.89 5.58
CA ASN A 64 4.19 -1.61 4.86
C ASN A 64 2.84 -0.94 4.57
N ILE A 65 1.84 -1.72 4.14
CA ILE A 65 0.46 -1.21 3.92
C ILE A 65 -0.12 -0.65 5.23
N ASP A 66 0.06 -1.35 6.35
CA ASP A 66 -0.50 -0.94 7.63
C ASP A 66 0.18 0.31 8.20
N GLU A 67 1.51 0.41 8.08
CA GLU A 67 2.27 1.60 8.46
C GLU A 67 1.86 2.82 7.61
N LEU A 68 1.80 2.65 6.29
CA LEU A 68 1.41 3.71 5.37
C LEU A 68 -0.04 4.16 5.60
N GLY A 69 -0.95 3.19 5.76
CA GLY A 69 -2.34 3.46 6.07
C GLY A 69 -2.53 4.18 7.41
N HIS A 70 -1.69 3.91 8.40
CA HIS A 70 -1.70 4.65 9.67
C HIS A 70 -1.27 6.10 9.47
N SER A 71 -0.15 6.35 8.77
CA SER A 71 0.36 7.70 8.48
C SER A 71 -0.66 8.54 7.72
N ILE A 72 -1.28 7.99 6.67
CA ILE A 72 -2.31 8.70 5.89
C ILE A 72 -3.54 9.02 6.76
N LYS A 73 -3.96 8.10 7.63
CA LYS A 73 -5.08 8.35 8.56
C LYS A 73 -4.75 9.43 9.60
N MET A 74 -3.51 9.50 10.08
CA MET A 74 -3.10 10.57 10.99
C MET A 74 -3.12 11.93 10.28
N ASN A 75 -2.63 11.99 9.05
CA ASN A 75 -2.67 13.18 8.21
C ASN A 75 -4.11 13.64 7.98
N GLU A 76 -4.97 12.72 7.55
CA GLU A 76 -6.40 12.94 7.33
C GLU A 76 -7.11 13.47 8.60
N GLN A 77 -6.82 12.89 9.77
CA GLN A 77 -7.36 13.38 11.03
C GLN A 77 -6.89 14.80 11.36
N SER A 78 -5.65 15.15 11.02
CA SER A 78 -5.13 16.50 11.19
C SER A 78 -5.86 17.49 10.28
N LEU A 79 -6.04 17.15 9.00
CA LEU A 79 -6.79 17.95 8.03
C LEU A 79 -8.22 18.19 8.49
N VAL A 80 -8.93 17.14 8.90
CA VAL A 80 -10.31 17.25 9.39
C VAL A 80 -10.39 18.13 10.64
N LYS A 81 -9.42 18.02 11.57
CA LYS A 81 -9.35 18.91 12.75
C LYS A 81 -9.14 20.37 12.37
N GLU A 82 -8.24 20.66 11.42
CA GLU A 82 -7.99 22.02 10.95
C GLU A 82 -9.20 22.64 10.24
N VAL A 83 -9.95 21.84 9.48
CA VAL A 83 -11.22 22.24 8.84
C VAL A 83 -12.26 22.58 9.91
N ASN A 84 -12.43 21.70 10.91
CA ASN A 84 -13.41 21.90 11.97
C ASN A 84 -13.08 23.08 12.90
N ALA A 85 -11.79 23.34 13.14
CA ALA A 85 -11.35 24.44 13.99
C ALA A 85 -11.59 25.83 13.38
N ASN A 86 -11.61 25.93 12.05
CA ASN A 86 -11.93 27.18 11.35
C ASN A 86 -12.66 26.88 10.04
N PRO A 87 -14.00 26.77 10.07
CA PRO A 87 -14.81 26.41 8.91
C PRO A 87 -14.93 27.52 7.87
N ILE A 88 -14.47 28.75 8.19
CA ILE A 88 -14.53 29.89 7.28
C ILE A 88 -13.34 29.82 6.30
N ALA A 89 -13.63 29.83 4.99
CA ALA A 89 -12.68 29.86 3.88
C ALA A 89 -11.70 28.65 3.79
N VAL A 90 -12.19 27.44 4.09
CA VAL A 90 -11.43 26.17 3.94
C VAL A 90 -10.90 25.99 2.51
N ASP A 91 -11.71 26.34 1.50
CA ASP A 91 -11.43 26.18 0.07
C ASP A 91 -10.20 26.97 -0.42
N HIS A 92 -9.77 28.01 0.30
CA HIS A 92 -8.61 28.82 -0.08
C HIS A 92 -7.37 28.52 0.77
N ARG A 93 -7.50 27.63 1.77
CA ARG A 93 -6.39 27.33 2.68
C ARG A 93 -5.48 26.31 2.03
N LYS A 94 -4.18 26.58 2.11
CA LYS A 94 -3.16 25.67 1.63
C LYS A 94 -2.41 25.05 2.80
N VAL A 95 -2.27 23.75 2.77
CA VAL A 95 -1.44 22.98 3.69
C VAL A 95 -0.09 22.67 3.06
N GLU A 96 0.89 22.33 3.91
CA GLU A 96 2.18 21.86 3.44
C GLU A 96 1.98 20.54 2.67
N ASN A 97 2.49 20.46 1.44
CA ASN A 97 2.41 19.22 0.66
C ASN A 97 3.20 18.14 1.36
N HIS A 98 2.53 17.03 1.66
CA HIS A 98 3.15 15.87 2.26
C HIS A 98 3.73 14.98 1.15
N GLU A 99 4.81 15.45 0.51
CA GLU A 99 5.52 14.72 -0.56
C GLU A 99 5.99 13.33 -0.09
N THR A 100 6.14 13.14 1.23
CA THR A 100 6.63 11.89 1.83
C THR A 100 5.68 10.71 1.64
N GLU A 101 4.37 10.87 1.84
CA GLU A 101 3.38 9.81 1.65
C GLU A 101 3.22 9.44 0.17
N ALA A 102 3.24 10.44 -0.72
CA ALA A 102 3.17 10.25 -2.17
C ALA A 102 4.37 9.46 -2.71
N ASP A 103 5.58 9.82 -2.26
CA ASP A 103 6.81 9.10 -2.60
C ASP A 103 6.76 7.65 -2.07
N PHE A 104 6.26 7.47 -0.86
CA PHE A 104 6.16 6.15 -0.23
C PHE A 104 5.17 5.23 -0.95
N ILE A 105 4.01 5.76 -1.38
CA ILE A 105 3.06 5.00 -2.21
C ILE A 105 3.68 4.62 -3.55
N THR A 106 4.33 5.57 -4.21
CA THR A 106 4.98 5.32 -5.50
C THR A 106 6.03 4.21 -5.38
N TYR A 107 6.83 4.26 -4.32
CA TYR A 107 7.81 3.21 -4.00
C TYR A 107 7.14 1.86 -3.71
N PHE A 108 6.07 1.85 -2.91
CA PHE A 108 5.30 0.66 -2.60
C PHE A 108 4.71 0.01 -3.86
N GLU A 109 4.03 0.79 -4.71
CA GLU A 109 3.41 0.30 -5.95
C GLU A 109 4.45 -0.35 -6.88
N LYS A 110 5.64 0.25 -6.99
CA LYS A 110 6.76 -0.31 -7.75
C LYS A 110 7.22 -1.66 -7.19
N ASN A 111 7.51 -1.73 -5.89
CA ASN A 111 7.94 -2.98 -5.25
C ASN A 111 6.88 -4.07 -5.39
N PHE A 112 5.60 -3.70 -5.25
CA PHE A 112 4.50 -4.65 -5.39
C PHE A 112 4.39 -5.18 -6.83
N ALA A 113 4.60 -4.34 -7.84
CA ALA A 113 4.62 -4.76 -9.23
C ALA A 113 5.78 -5.74 -9.54
N GLU A 114 6.96 -5.50 -8.95
CA GLU A 114 8.10 -6.42 -9.04
C GLU A 114 7.78 -7.76 -8.37
N LEU A 115 7.24 -7.73 -7.14
CA LEU A 115 6.78 -8.92 -6.42
C LEU A 115 5.76 -9.74 -7.24
N ARG A 116 4.76 -9.08 -7.83
CA ARG A 116 3.76 -9.74 -8.67
C ARG A 116 4.40 -10.41 -9.89
N THR A 117 5.37 -9.74 -10.50
CA THR A 117 6.09 -10.27 -11.67
C THR A 117 6.86 -11.53 -11.31
N ASP A 118 7.61 -11.52 -10.21
CA ASP A 118 8.41 -12.65 -9.78
C ASP A 118 7.56 -13.81 -9.25
N TYR A 119 6.47 -13.50 -8.55
CA TYR A 119 5.48 -14.49 -8.13
C TYR A 119 4.83 -15.21 -9.32
N ASN A 120 4.46 -14.48 -10.38
CA ASN A 120 3.91 -15.09 -11.59
C ASN A 120 4.93 -16.00 -12.30
N LYS A 121 6.21 -15.63 -12.34
CA LYS A 121 7.27 -16.50 -12.87
C LYS A 121 7.39 -17.77 -12.05
N PHE A 122 7.40 -17.65 -10.71
CA PHE A 122 7.40 -18.79 -9.81
C PHE A 122 6.22 -19.72 -10.09
N LEU A 123 5.00 -19.18 -10.16
CA LEU A 123 3.82 -20.00 -10.44
C LEU A 123 3.91 -20.69 -11.80
N SER A 124 4.38 -20.01 -12.85
CA SER A 124 4.54 -20.63 -14.19
C SER A 124 5.54 -21.79 -14.22
N LYS A 125 6.46 -21.87 -13.26
CA LYS A 125 7.44 -22.96 -13.14
C LYS A 125 6.86 -24.18 -12.43
N TRP A 126 5.89 -23.99 -11.55
CA TRP A 126 5.44 -25.02 -10.59
C TRP A 126 3.95 -25.38 -10.68
N MET A 127 3.16 -24.62 -11.45
CA MET A 127 1.75 -24.87 -11.79
C MET A 127 1.65 -25.39 -13.23
#